data_AF-A0A4C1TUE9-F1
#
_entry.id   AF-A0A4C1TUE9-F1
#
_cell.length_a   1.000
_cell.length_b   1.000
_cell.length_c   1.000
_cell.angle_alpha   90.00
_cell.angle_beta   90.00
_cell.angle_gamma   90.00
#
_symmetry.space_group_name_H-M   'P 1'
#
loop_
_entity.id
_entity.type
_entity.pdbx_description
1 polymer ?
#
loop_
_entity_poly.entity_id
_entity_poly.type
_entity_poly.pdbx_seq_one_letter_code
_entity_poly.pdbx_strand_id
1 'polypeptide(L)'
;MVILALRCVVQDHRHRSLLHFVRRPMAGLARQQHPDGSFGTLSTTALAIQALEDSDSGSGSPQHWSPAAARRWLLERQEADGGWADVGRTAAAAAALAPATLAAVRPPHCKDKLLDSRHEPLVLSLIELLAQYLAIHLKPSVLDVAMALATMVISNPLWANVRGLKTFNRPVYRADSNAGEGALKMAYQSGQAANESEARNVSFTYTLWLGTNVTENYTLYMVAPRNISFYHVMQMAAEHDPKFAFEASEWPNGHYVHTLGGHREEPMGYHYWLLYRLPETPDPSSPPGNQLVAPVGVDDLLVEDGEHYLFWYKKL
;
A
#
# COMPACT_ATOMS: atom_id res chain seq x y z
N MET A 1 0.74 2.18 -15.12
CA MET A 1 -0.38 2.94 -15.73
C MET A 1 -0.36 2.98 -17.25
N VAL A 2 0.71 3.45 -17.92
CA VAL A 2 0.74 3.56 -19.40
C VAL A 2 0.44 2.22 -20.11
N ILE A 3 1.00 1.11 -19.63
CA ILE A 3 0.72 -0.23 -20.17
C ILE A 3 -0.79 -0.53 -20.09
N LEU A 4 -1.43 -0.33 -18.94
CA LEU A 4 -2.87 -0.57 -18.75
C LEU A 4 -3.71 0.28 -19.71
N ALA A 5 -3.38 1.56 -19.86
CA ALA A 5 -4.08 2.47 -20.76
C ALA A 5 -3.95 2.03 -22.22
N LEU A 6 -2.72 1.75 -22.68
CA LEU A 6 -2.49 1.27 -24.04
C LEU A 6 -3.16 -0.08 -24.28
N ARG A 7 -3.19 -0.98 -23.28
CA ARG A 7 -3.90 -2.27 -23.35
C ARG A 7 -5.40 -2.07 -23.54
N CYS A 8 -6.02 -1.13 -22.84
CA CYS A 8 -7.40 -0.75 -23.07
C CYS A 8 -7.61 -0.26 -24.52
N VAL A 9 -6.72 0.60 -25.04
CA VAL A 9 -6.81 1.11 -26.42
C VAL A 9 -6.66 0.00 -27.47
N VAL A 10 -5.72 -0.93 -27.30
CA VAL A 10 -5.47 -2.02 -28.27
C VAL A 10 -6.51 -3.14 -28.23
N GLN A 11 -7.43 -3.16 -27.25
CA GLN A 11 -8.61 -4.03 -27.30
C GLN A 11 -9.51 -3.67 -28.50
N ASP A 12 -9.52 -2.40 -28.92
CA ASP A 12 -10.15 -2.00 -30.18
C ASP A 12 -9.29 -2.45 -31.37
N HIS A 13 -9.88 -3.25 -32.25
CA HIS A 13 -9.22 -3.77 -33.46
C HIS A 13 -8.59 -2.67 -34.33
N ARG A 14 -9.16 -1.47 -34.34
CA ARG A 14 -8.66 -0.32 -35.11
C ARG A 14 -7.28 0.15 -34.67
N HIS A 15 -6.89 -0.15 -33.42
CA HIS A 15 -5.64 0.31 -32.82
C HIS A 15 -4.64 -0.82 -32.58
N ARG A 16 -4.82 -2.00 -33.19
CA ARG A 16 -3.90 -3.14 -33.05
C ARG A 16 -2.45 -2.82 -33.45
N SER A 17 -2.24 -1.83 -34.32
CA SER A 17 -0.90 -1.35 -34.66
C SER A 17 -0.11 -0.85 -33.45
N LEU A 18 -0.78 -0.39 -32.39
CA LEU A 18 -0.13 0.10 -31.16
C LEU A 18 0.39 -1.03 -30.25
N LEU A 19 0.10 -2.29 -30.55
CA LEU A 19 0.51 -3.43 -29.73
C LEU A 19 2.03 -3.48 -29.50
N HIS A 20 2.82 -3.05 -30.48
CA HIS A 20 4.28 -3.02 -30.34
C HIS A 20 4.75 -2.01 -29.28
N PHE A 21 4.03 -0.90 -29.10
CA PHE A 21 4.27 0.08 -28.02
C PHE A 21 3.88 -0.45 -26.65
N VAL A 22 3.12 -1.54 -26.57
CA VAL A 22 2.79 -2.24 -25.31
C VAL A 22 3.87 -3.26 -24.97
N ARG A 23 4.29 -4.07 -25.95
CA ARG A 23 5.21 -5.22 -25.73
C ARG A 23 6.54 -4.82 -25.11
N ARG A 24 7.21 -3.79 -25.63
CA ARG A 24 8.55 -3.40 -25.16
C ARG A 24 8.52 -2.83 -23.73
N PRO A 25 7.62 -1.89 -23.37
CA PRO A 25 7.48 -1.45 -21.98
C PRO A 25 7.06 -2.56 -21.02
N MET A 26 6.18 -3.49 -21.43
CA MET A 26 5.84 -4.65 -20.59
C MET A 26 7.05 -5.54 -20.29
N ALA A 27 7.86 -5.86 -21.31
CA ALA A 27 9.08 -6.65 -21.10
C ALA A 27 10.10 -5.91 -20.21
N GLY A 28 10.21 -4.58 -20.37
CA GLY A 28 11.03 -3.75 -19.50
C GLY A 28 10.55 -3.79 -18.04
N LEU A 29 9.24 -3.64 -17.83
CA LEU A 29 8.62 -3.70 -16.50
C LEU A 29 8.81 -5.08 -15.87
N ALA A 30 8.56 -6.18 -16.60
CA ALA A 30 8.71 -7.55 -16.08
C ALA A 30 10.12 -7.81 -15.53
N ARG A 31 11.16 -7.24 -16.15
CA ARG A 31 12.55 -7.37 -15.69
C ARG A 31 12.89 -6.57 -14.44
N GLN A 32 12.01 -5.66 -14.01
CA GLN A 32 12.19 -4.88 -12.78
C GLN A 32 11.67 -5.60 -11.54
N GLN A 33 11.15 -6.82 -11.67
CA GLN A 33 10.75 -7.59 -10.50
C GLN A 33 11.98 -7.91 -9.64
N HIS A 34 11.91 -7.57 -8.37
CA HIS A 34 12.93 -7.88 -7.39
C HIS A 34 12.90 -9.38 -7.01
N PRO A 35 13.99 -9.93 -6.44
CA PRO A 35 14.05 -11.33 -6.00
C PRO A 35 12.98 -11.73 -4.98
N ASP A 36 12.50 -10.77 -4.17
CA ASP A 36 11.42 -10.97 -3.21
C ASP A 36 10.02 -11.01 -3.86
N GLY A 37 9.93 -10.74 -5.17
CA GLY A 37 8.70 -10.69 -5.94
C GLY A 37 8.10 -9.29 -6.09
N SER A 38 8.64 -8.28 -5.40
CA SER A 38 8.13 -6.90 -5.44
C SER A 38 8.55 -6.13 -6.68
N PHE A 39 7.93 -4.96 -6.89
CA PHE A 39 8.38 -3.92 -7.83
C PHE A 39 8.68 -2.62 -7.09
N GLY A 40 9.24 -2.71 -5.87
CA GLY A 40 9.52 -1.57 -5.01
C GLY A 40 8.52 -1.44 -3.85
N THR A 41 7.48 -0.63 -4.02
CA THR A 41 6.46 -0.38 -2.98
C THR A 41 5.22 -1.24 -3.18
N LEU A 42 4.31 -1.22 -2.20
CA LEU A 42 3.01 -1.89 -2.32
C LEU A 42 2.23 -1.41 -3.53
N SER A 43 2.12 -0.09 -3.70
CA SER A 43 1.37 0.53 -4.79
C SER A 43 1.98 0.22 -6.17
N THR A 44 3.31 0.26 -6.29
CA THR A 44 3.96 -0.09 -7.57
C THR A 44 3.86 -1.58 -7.87
N THR A 45 3.99 -2.43 -6.86
CA THR A 45 3.82 -3.89 -7.00
C THR A 45 2.39 -4.23 -7.42
N ALA A 46 1.38 -3.66 -6.76
CA ALA A 46 -0.02 -3.86 -7.10
C ALA A 46 -0.34 -3.42 -8.55
N LEU A 47 0.13 -2.24 -8.96
CA LEU A 47 -0.05 -1.75 -10.33
C LEU A 47 0.75 -2.55 -11.37
N ALA A 48 1.93 -3.08 -11.02
CA ALA A 48 2.73 -3.92 -11.90
C ALA A 48 2.05 -5.25 -12.17
N ILE A 49 1.48 -5.89 -11.13
CA ILE A 49 0.64 -7.07 -11.26
C ILE A 49 -0.48 -6.79 -12.25
N GLN A 50 -1.27 -5.74 -12.02
CA GLN A 50 -2.37 -5.33 -12.91
C GLN A 50 -1.93 -5.10 -14.36
N ALA A 51 -0.76 -4.49 -14.57
CA ALA A 51 -0.25 -4.18 -15.90
C ALA A 51 0.24 -5.43 -16.67
N LEU A 52 0.81 -6.39 -15.95
CA LEU A 52 1.44 -7.59 -16.50
C LEU A 52 0.48 -8.79 -16.55
N GLU A 53 -0.57 -8.82 -15.74
CA GLU A 53 -1.65 -9.81 -15.81
C GLU A 53 -2.21 -9.85 -17.25
N ASP A 54 -2.47 -11.04 -17.80
CA ASP A 54 -2.77 -11.30 -19.22
C ASP A 54 -1.59 -11.17 -20.21
N SER A 55 -0.32 -11.16 -19.78
CA SER A 55 0.81 -11.18 -20.74
C SER A 55 0.94 -12.50 -21.52
N ASP A 56 0.20 -13.54 -21.14
CA ASP A 56 0.24 -14.86 -21.75
C ASP A 56 -0.88 -15.07 -22.77
N SER A 57 -0.59 -14.80 -24.05
CA SER A 57 -1.22 -15.51 -25.18
C SER A 57 -0.41 -15.44 -26.49
N GLY A 58 0.90 -15.20 -26.43
CA GLY A 58 1.74 -15.16 -27.63
C GLY A 58 3.11 -15.73 -27.34
N SER A 59 3.72 -16.40 -28.33
CA SER A 59 5.04 -17.06 -28.27
C SER A 59 6.24 -16.10 -28.11
N GLY A 60 6.07 -15.07 -27.29
CA GLY A 60 7.05 -14.05 -26.93
C GLY A 60 6.66 -13.35 -25.63
N SER A 61 5.93 -14.05 -24.74
CA SER A 61 5.60 -13.54 -23.40
C SER A 61 6.89 -13.33 -22.58
N PRO A 62 6.97 -12.27 -21.78
CA PRO A 62 8.16 -11.96 -21.00
C PRO A 62 8.32 -12.99 -19.89
N GLN A 63 9.13 -14.01 -20.18
CA GLN A 63 9.50 -15.17 -19.37
C GLN A 63 10.26 -14.82 -18.06
N HIS A 64 10.20 -13.56 -17.61
CA HIS A 64 11.11 -12.99 -16.62
C HIS A 64 10.42 -12.47 -15.35
N TRP A 65 9.11 -12.64 -15.19
CA TRP A 65 8.44 -12.28 -13.94
C TRP A 65 7.57 -13.42 -13.41
N SER A 66 7.40 -13.45 -12.09
CA SER A 66 6.63 -14.42 -11.33
C SER A 66 5.41 -13.74 -10.72
N PRO A 67 4.21 -13.91 -11.31
CA PRO A 67 2.96 -13.37 -10.73
C PRO A 67 2.68 -13.95 -9.34
N ALA A 68 3.00 -15.23 -9.13
CA ALA A 68 2.81 -15.89 -7.84
C ALA A 68 3.71 -15.28 -6.74
N ALA A 69 4.96 -14.91 -7.06
CA ALA A 69 5.84 -14.25 -6.11
C ALA A 69 5.34 -12.86 -5.74
N ALA A 70 4.91 -12.05 -6.72
CA ALA A 70 4.37 -10.72 -6.47
C ALA A 70 3.09 -10.73 -5.63
N ARG A 71 2.17 -11.66 -5.93
CA ARG A 71 0.93 -11.85 -5.16
C ARG A 71 1.22 -12.33 -3.73
N ARG A 72 2.17 -13.25 -3.56
CA ARG A 72 2.60 -13.70 -2.22
C ARG A 72 3.19 -12.53 -1.42
N TRP A 73 4.07 -11.74 -2.03
CA TRP A 73 4.69 -10.59 -1.38
C TRP A 73 3.65 -9.57 -0.87
N LEU A 74 2.56 -9.35 -1.60
CA LEU A 74 1.43 -8.52 -1.15
C LEU A 74 0.72 -9.14 0.06
N LEU A 75 0.38 -10.43 -0.01
CA LEU A 75 -0.34 -11.14 1.06
C LEU A 75 0.47 -11.22 2.36
N GLU A 76 1.79 -11.35 2.28
CA GLU A 76 2.67 -11.33 3.46
C GLU A 76 2.66 -9.99 4.21
N ARG A 77 2.17 -8.92 3.57
CA ARG A 77 2.04 -7.57 4.15
C ARG A 77 0.60 -7.20 4.49
N GLN A 78 -0.34 -8.15 4.38
CA GLN A 78 -1.71 -7.95 4.79
C GLN A 78 -1.76 -7.87 6.32
N GLU A 79 -2.45 -6.86 6.84
CA GLU A 79 -2.67 -6.71 8.28
C GLU A 79 -3.70 -7.71 8.80
N ALA A 80 -3.78 -7.86 10.13
CA ALA A 80 -4.67 -8.81 10.77
C ALA A 80 -6.17 -8.54 10.51
N ASP A 81 -6.51 -7.31 10.14
CA ASP A 81 -7.86 -6.88 9.74
C ASP A 81 -8.16 -7.18 8.26
N GLY A 82 -7.17 -7.67 7.50
CA GLY A 82 -7.25 -7.92 6.07
C GLY A 82 -6.90 -6.72 5.18
N GLY A 83 -6.54 -5.58 5.76
CA GLY A 83 -6.17 -4.35 5.07
C GLY A 83 -4.68 -4.23 4.76
N TRP A 84 -4.31 -3.10 4.16
CA TRP A 84 -2.91 -2.69 3.93
C TRP A 84 -2.70 -1.23 4.37
N ALA A 85 -2.84 -0.98 5.66
CA ALA A 85 -2.72 0.32 6.34
C ALA A 85 -3.80 1.37 6.00
N ASP A 86 -3.99 1.70 4.72
CA ASP A 86 -4.93 2.73 4.28
C ASP A 86 -5.86 2.26 3.16
N VAL A 87 -6.92 3.05 2.90
CA VAL A 87 -7.95 2.73 1.92
C VAL A 87 -7.38 2.64 0.50
N GLY A 88 -6.44 3.50 0.14
CA GLY A 88 -5.82 3.53 -1.18
C GLY A 88 -4.93 2.31 -1.43
N ARG A 89 -4.06 1.98 -0.48
CA ARG A 89 -3.22 0.76 -0.51
C ARG A 89 -4.06 -0.50 -0.50
N THR A 90 -5.11 -0.54 0.33
CA THR A 90 -6.05 -1.66 0.38
C THR A 90 -6.77 -1.83 -0.95
N ALA A 91 -7.26 -0.74 -1.56
CA ALA A 91 -7.92 -0.80 -2.87
C ALA A 91 -6.97 -1.26 -3.98
N ALA A 92 -5.71 -0.78 -3.97
CA ALA A 92 -4.70 -1.19 -4.94
C ALA A 92 -4.35 -2.69 -4.80
N ALA A 93 -4.09 -3.15 -3.57
CA ALA A 93 -3.80 -4.56 -3.29
C ALA A 93 -4.99 -5.46 -3.65
N ALA A 94 -6.21 -5.07 -3.28
CA ALA A 94 -7.43 -5.81 -3.63
C ALA A 94 -7.62 -5.90 -5.14
N ALA A 95 -7.42 -4.80 -5.88
CA ALA A 95 -7.47 -4.83 -7.34
C ALA A 95 -6.40 -5.76 -7.92
N ALA A 96 -5.16 -5.70 -7.44
CA ALA A 96 -4.07 -6.58 -7.87
C ALA A 96 -4.34 -8.06 -7.60
N LEU A 97 -4.97 -8.38 -6.48
CA LEU A 97 -5.29 -9.75 -6.09
C LEU A 97 -6.52 -10.29 -6.83
N ALA A 98 -7.39 -9.41 -7.35
CA ALA A 98 -8.54 -9.81 -8.14
C ALA A 98 -8.13 -10.54 -9.44
N PRO A 99 -9.00 -11.41 -9.97
CA PRO A 99 -8.76 -12.11 -11.24
C PRO A 99 -8.88 -11.21 -12.48
N ALA A 100 -9.34 -9.97 -12.32
CA ALA A 100 -9.56 -9.03 -13.42
C ALA A 100 -8.65 -7.81 -13.29
N THR A 101 -8.19 -7.29 -14.42
CA THR A 101 -7.37 -6.07 -14.47
C THR A 101 -8.20 -4.81 -14.66
N LEU A 102 -7.63 -3.66 -14.33
CA LEU A 102 -8.18 -2.34 -14.67
C LEU A 102 -8.44 -2.18 -16.18
N ALA A 103 -7.69 -2.89 -17.05
CA ALA A 103 -7.93 -2.86 -18.48
C ALA A 103 -9.19 -3.63 -18.92
N ALA A 104 -9.75 -4.49 -18.05
CA ALA A 104 -10.99 -5.22 -18.30
C ALA A 104 -12.24 -4.49 -17.81
N VAL A 105 -12.09 -3.36 -17.11
CA VAL A 105 -13.22 -2.57 -16.62
C VAL A 105 -13.99 -2.01 -17.81
N ARG A 106 -15.23 -2.46 -17.97
CA ARG A 106 -16.20 -1.94 -18.95
C ARG A 106 -17.27 -1.14 -18.22
N PRO A 107 -17.90 -0.15 -18.88
CA PRO A 107 -19.07 0.52 -18.33
C PRO A 107 -20.07 -0.52 -17.82
N PRO A 108 -20.54 -0.40 -16.58
CA PRO A 108 -21.25 -1.49 -15.95
C PRO A 108 -22.59 -1.77 -16.63
N HIS A 109 -22.76 -3.01 -17.06
CA HIS A 109 -24.04 -3.68 -16.87
C HIS A 109 -24.01 -4.36 -15.51
N CYS A 110 -23.99 -3.56 -14.44
CA CYS A 110 -24.16 -4.05 -13.07
C CYS A 110 -25.56 -4.68 -12.99
N LYS A 111 -25.66 -5.99 -13.24
CA LYS A 111 -26.77 -6.80 -12.75
C LYS A 111 -26.41 -7.22 -11.34
N ASP A 112 -27.38 -7.14 -10.43
CA ASP A 112 -27.32 -7.33 -8.97
C ASP A 112 -26.84 -8.73 -8.48
N LYS A 113 -25.82 -9.34 -9.10
CA LYS A 113 -25.35 -10.69 -8.78
C LYS A 113 -24.04 -10.74 -7.99
N LEU A 114 -23.59 -9.61 -7.43
CA LEU A 114 -22.36 -9.57 -6.62
C LEU A 114 -22.54 -10.03 -5.16
N LEU A 115 -23.75 -10.41 -4.75
CA LEU A 115 -24.04 -10.93 -3.40
C LEU A 115 -24.24 -12.45 -3.31
N ASP A 116 -24.08 -13.21 -4.40
CA ASP A 116 -24.17 -14.69 -4.36
C ASP A 116 -22.80 -15.39 -4.31
N SER A 117 -21.71 -14.63 -4.11
CA SER A 117 -20.46 -15.19 -3.60
C SER A 117 -20.65 -15.52 -2.13
N ARG A 118 -21.43 -16.58 -1.86
CA ARG A 118 -21.33 -17.30 -0.60
C ARG A 118 -19.85 -17.54 -0.38
N HIS A 119 -19.32 -17.10 0.76
CA HIS A 119 -18.21 -17.81 1.34
C HIS A 119 -18.59 -19.29 1.27
N GLU A 120 -17.90 -20.07 0.43
CA GLU A 120 -17.82 -21.49 0.72
C GLU A 120 -17.19 -21.55 2.11
N PRO A 121 -17.93 -21.99 3.14
CA PRO A 121 -17.29 -22.18 4.41
C PRO A 121 -16.23 -23.25 4.18
N LEU A 122 -15.00 -22.98 4.62
CA LEU A 122 -13.84 -23.90 4.65
C LEU A 122 -14.13 -25.28 5.29
N VAL A 123 -15.36 -25.50 5.75
CA VAL A 123 -15.93 -26.74 6.26
C VAL A 123 -16.08 -27.80 5.15
N LEU A 124 -16.43 -27.44 3.91
CA LEU A 124 -16.61 -28.44 2.84
C LEU A 124 -15.28 -29.05 2.36
N SER A 125 -14.23 -28.23 2.22
CA SER A 125 -12.91 -28.76 1.83
C SER A 125 -12.27 -29.62 2.91
N LEU A 126 -12.47 -29.30 4.19
CA LEU A 126 -12.01 -30.11 5.32
C LEU A 126 -12.74 -31.45 5.40
N ILE A 127 -14.04 -31.50 5.06
CA ILE A 127 -14.82 -32.75 5.00
C ILE A 127 -14.32 -33.63 3.84
N GLU A 128 -14.04 -33.06 2.66
CA GLU A 128 -13.49 -33.82 1.53
C GLU A 128 -12.08 -34.36 1.85
N LEU A 129 -11.21 -33.56 2.47
CA LEU A 129 -9.89 -34.00 2.92
C LEU A 129 -9.95 -35.10 4.01
N LEU A 130 -10.89 -34.99 4.96
CA LEU A 130 -11.13 -36.01 5.97
C LEU A 130 -11.71 -37.29 5.36
N ALA A 131 -12.63 -37.19 4.40
CA ALA A 131 -13.20 -38.34 3.70
C ALA A 131 -12.13 -39.07 2.87
N GLN A 132 -11.26 -38.33 2.18
CA GLN A 132 -10.15 -38.89 1.42
C GLN A 132 -9.15 -39.61 2.34
N TYR A 133 -8.83 -39.04 3.50
CA TYR A 133 -7.92 -39.63 4.49
C TYR A 133 -8.50 -40.89 5.15
N LEU A 134 -9.79 -40.87 5.51
CA LEU A 134 -10.49 -42.00 6.12
C LEU A 134 -10.68 -43.16 5.14
N ALA A 135 -10.90 -42.88 3.85
CA ALA A 135 -11.00 -43.90 2.80
C ALA A 135 -9.67 -44.67 2.56
N ILE A 136 -8.53 -44.06 2.86
CA ILE A 136 -7.20 -44.67 2.69
C ILE A 136 -6.83 -45.56 3.88
N HIS A 137 -7.29 -45.24 5.09
CA HIS A 137 -6.80 -45.86 6.33
C HIS A 137 -7.80 -46.78 7.06
N LEU A 138 -9.07 -46.87 6.63
CA LEU A 138 -10.08 -47.72 7.27
C LEU A 138 -10.59 -48.86 6.38
N LYS A 139 -10.86 -50.01 7.01
CA LYS A 139 -11.55 -51.14 6.36
C LYS A 139 -13.00 -50.72 6.01
N PRO A 140 -13.57 -51.23 4.89
CA PRO A 140 -14.86 -50.79 4.37
C PRO A 140 -16.02 -50.87 5.38
N SER A 141 -15.98 -51.84 6.31
CA SER A 141 -16.99 -51.97 7.37
C SER A 141 -16.99 -50.84 8.42
N VAL A 142 -15.93 -50.03 8.50
CA VAL A 142 -15.83 -48.90 9.44
C VAL A 142 -16.14 -47.57 8.75
N LEU A 143 -15.97 -47.50 7.42
CA LEU A 143 -16.26 -46.32 6.62
C LEU A 143 -17.76 -46.00 6.61
N ASP A 144 -18.61 -47.03 6.52
CA ASP A 144 -20.07 -46.88 6.56
C ASP A 144 -20.56 -46.32 7.90
N VAL A 145 -19.92 -46.72 9.01
CA VAL A 145 -20.25 -46.23 10.36
C VAL A 145 -19.78 -44.78 10.54
N ALA A 146 -18.60 -44.43 10.03
CA ALA A 146 -18.08 -43.06 10.10
C ALA A 146 -18.94 -42.07 9.28
N MET A 147 -19.39 -42.47 8.08
CA MET A 147 -20.27 -41.66 7.23
C MET A 147 -21.69 -41.52 7.82
N ALA A 148 -22.20 -42.56 8.48
CA ALA A 148 -23.48 -42.50 9.20
C ALA A 148 -23.43 -41.55 10.43
N LEU A 149 -22.30 -41.51 11.15
CA LEU A 149 -22.12 -40.58 12.26
C LEU A 149 -21.95 -39.13 11.79
N ALA A 150 -21.22 -38.89 10.69
CA ALA A 150 -21.06 -37.56 10.11
C ALA A 150 -22.39 -36.97 9.59
N THR A 151 -23.22 -37.80 8.95
CA THR A 151 -24.56 -37.40 8.52
C THR A 151 -25.51 -37.14 9.69
N MET A 152 -25.39 -37.88 10.80
CA MET A 152 -26.14 -37.62 12.05
C MET A 152 -25.75 -36.30 12.74
N VAL A 153 -24.49 -35.86 12.66
CA VAL A 153 -24.06 -34.56 13.20
C VAL A 153 -24.63 -33.40 12.36
N ILE A 154 -24.69 -33.55 11.04
CA ILE A 154 -25.19 -32.52 10.11
C ILE A 154 -26.72 -32.40 10.16
N SER A 155 -27.43 -33.48 10.49
CA SER A 155 -28.91 -33.53 10.54
C SER A 155 -29.49 -33.28 11.93
N ASN A 156 -28.66 -32.96 12.94
CA ASN A 156 -29.11 -32.71 14.30
C ASN A 156 -29.71 -31.28 14.45
N PRO A 157 -31.02 -31.13 14.72
CA PRO A 157 -31.69 -29.83 14.73
C PRO A 157 -31.26 -28.91 15.90
N LEU A 158 -30.46 -29.39 16.86
CA LEU A 158 -29.90 -28.58 17.94
C LEU A 158 -28.87 -27.54 17.47
N TRP A 159 -28.34 -27.66 16.25
CA TRP A 159 -27.45 -26.65 15.64
C TRP A 159 -28.19 -25.63 14.76
N ALA A 160 -29.50 -25.79 14.54
CA ALA A 160 -30.30 -24.90 13.70
C ALA A 160 -30.73 -23.59 14.40
N ASN A 161 -30.51 -23.46 15.72
CA ASN A 161 -31.05 -22.35 16.54
C ASN A 161 -30.09 -21.18 16.86
N VAL A 162 -28.94 -21.06 16.17
CA VAL A 162 -28.09 -19.84 16.28
C VAL A 162 -28.46 -18.79 15.21
N ARG A 163 -29.45 -19.07 14.34
CA ARG A 163 -29.94 -18.14 13.33
C ARG A 163 -31.30 -17.54 13.72
N GLY A 164 -31.31 -16.53 14.58
CA GLY A 164 -32.54 -15.77 14.80
C GLY A 164 -32.56 -14.79 15.98
N LEU A 165 -32.05 -13.57 15.77
CA LEU A 165 -32.57 -12.32 16.36
C LEU A 165 -31.91 -11.16 15.59
N LYS A 166 -32.54 -10.69 14.50
CA LYS A 166 -33.51 -9.57 14.42
C LYS A 166 -32.88 -8.18 14.52
N THR A 167 -32.89 -7.51 13.35
CA THR A 167 -33.24 -6.10 13.12
C THR A 167 -32.58 -5.02 13.97
N PHE A 168 -31.80 -4.14 13.34
CA PHE A 168 -31.73 -2.75 13.79
C PHE A 168 -31.66 -1.78 12.59
N ASN A 169 -32.69 -0.95 12.49
CA ASN A 169 -32.77 0.22 11.63
C ASN A 169 -31.58 1.16 11.91
N ARG A 170 -30.98 1.70 10.84
CA ARG A 170 -30.14 2.91 10.94
C ARG A 170 -31.05 4.12 11.20
N PRO A 171 -30.80 4.96 12.22
CA PRO A 171 -31.28 6.32 12.21
C PRO A 171 -30.29 7.22 11.46
N VAL A 172 -30.86 8.15 10.70
CA VAL A 172 -30.20 9.32 10.14
C VAL A 172 -30.17 10.41 11.23
N TYR A 173 -28.99 10.96 11.52
CA TYR A 173 -28.80 12.26 12.21
C TYR A 173 -27.53 12.85 11.59
N ARG A 174 -27.58 13.86 10.71
CA ARG A 174 -27.77 15.31 10.94
C ARG A 174 -26.99 15.81 12.15
N ALA A 175 -25.86 16.45 11.85
CA ALA A 175 -25.06 17.20 12.79
C ALA A 175 -25.79 18.48 13.21
N ASP A 176 -25.85 18.71 14.51
CA ASP A 176 -25.95 20.03 15.13
C ASP A 176 -25.23 19.99 16.49
N SER A 177 -24.78 21.17 16.86
CA SER A 177 -23.72 21.54 17.79
C SER A 177 -23.97 21.39 19.29
N ASN A 178 -22.85 21.26 20.02
CA ASN A 178 -22.53 21.77 21.36
C ASN A 178 -22.88 21.00 22.65
N ALA A 179 -21.83 21.00 23.50
CA ALA A 179 -21.78 20.95 24.97
C ALA A 179 -21.69 19.58 25.66
N GLY A 180 -20.58 19.36 26.37
CA GLY A 180 -20.43 18.27 27.34
C GLY A 180 -18.98 17.89 27.70
N GLU A 181 -18.16 18.86 28.12
CA GLU A 181 -16.86 18.59 28.76
C GLU A 181 -17.03 17.79 30.07
N GLY A 182 -16.06 16.91 30.35
CA GLY A 182 -15.74 16.52 31.72
C GLY A 182 -16.07 15.09 32.14
N ALA A 183 -15.53 14.07 31.47
CA ALA A 183 -15.37 12.72 32.05
C ALA A 183 -14.47 11.80 31.21
N LEU A 184 -13.24 12.21 30.86
CA LEU A 184 -12.24 11.30 30.24
C LEU A 184 -10.78 11.67 30.60
N LYS A 185 -10.59 12.29 31.77
CA LYS A 185 -9.28 12.44 32.44
C LYS A 185 -9.30 11.63 33.73
N MET A 186 -9.13 10.31 33.66
CA MET A 186 -8.71 9.45 34.79
C MET A 186 -8.55 7.97 34.39
N ALA A 187 -7.93 7.69 33.25
CA ALA A 187 -7.53 6.32 32.89
C ALA A 187 -6.22 6.28 32.06
N TYR A 188 -5.35 7.27 32.23
CA TYR A 188 -4.04 7.30 31.59
C TYR A 188 -2.96 7.56 32.64
N GLN A 189 -2.78 6.61 33.55
CA GLN A 189 -1.62 6.49 34.44
C GLN A 189 -1.76 5.21 35.29
N SER A 190 -1.54 4.05 34.66
CA SER A 190 -0.97 2.88 35.34
C SER A 190 -0.60 1.83 34.29
N GLY A 191 0.67 1.86 33.90
CA GLY A 191 1.26 1.01 32.86
C GLY A 191 2.71 1.41 32.57
N GLN A 192 3.44 1.93 33.56
CA GLN A 192 4.87 2.15 33.48
C GLN A 192 5.58 0.85 33.91
N ALA A 193 5.96 0.03 32.93
CA ALA A 193 7.11 -0.88 32.96
C ALA A 193 7.24 -1.66 31.64
N ALA A 194 7.12 -0.97 30.49
CA ALA A 194 7.50 -1.54 29.19
C ALA A 194 8.26 -0.46 28.39
N ASN A 195 9.53 -0.77 28.13
CA ASN A 195 10.44 -0.17 27.13
C ASN A 195 11.07 1.21 27.39
N GLU A 196 12.00 1.29 28.35
CA GLU A 196 13.07 2.30 28.34
C GLU A 196 14.01 2.19 27.11
N SER A 197 13.86 1.15 26.28
CA SER A 197 14.61 0.93 25.03
C SER A 197 14.03 1.64 23.79
N GLU A 198 12.76 2.09 23.83
CA GLU A 198 12.11 2.81 22.71
C GLU A 198 12.15 4.34 22.83
N ALA A 199 12.42 4.87 24.03
CA ALA A 199 12.47 6.32 24.29
C ALA A 199 13.83 6.96 23.97
N ARG A 200 14.52 6.51 22.91
CA ARG A 200 15.74 7.18 22.45
C ARG A 200 15.38 8.23 21.42
N ASN A 201 15.85 9.46 21.61
CA ASN A 201 15.81 10.45 20.54
C ASN A 201 16.79 10.03 19.44
N VAL A 202 16.45 10.36 18.20
CA VAL A 202 17.34 10.27 17.04
C VAL A 202 17.88 11.65 16.71
N SER A 203 19.13 11.67 16.27
CA SER A 203 19.82 12.84 15.76
C SER A 203 20.00 12.70 14.26
N PHE A 204 19.70 13.74 13.50
CA PHE A 204 19.78 13.72 12.04
C PHE A 204 19.99 15.14 11.51
N THR A 205 20.30 15.28 10.22
CA THR A 205 20.38 16.59 9.58
C THR A 205 19.25 16.79 8.58
N TYR A 206 18.71 18.01 8.54
CA TYR A 206 17.78 18.44 7.51
C TYR A 206 18.41 19.57 6.69
N THR A 207 18.65 19.32 5.41
CA THR A 207 19.28 20.25 4.47
C THR A 207 18.30 20.69 3.38
N LEU A 208 18.36 21.97 3.01
CA LEU A 208 17.72 22.54 1.82
C LEU A 208 18.80 22.95 0.82
N TRP A 209 18.65 22.54 -0.44
CA TRP A 209 19.45 23.04 -1.57
C TRP A 209 18.56 23.75 -2.58
N LEU A 210 19.02 24.93 -3.04
CA LEU A 210 18.33 25.71 -4.06
C LEU A 210 19.13 25.76 -5.36
N GLY A 211 18.46 25.47 -6.46
CA GLY A 211 19.01 25.52 -7.81
C GLY A 211 19.76 24.25 -8.21
N THR A 212 19.80 23.97 -9.52
CA THR A 212 20.50 22.80 -10.07
C THR A 212 22.01 22.80 -9.77
N ASN A 213 22.62 23.98 -9.62
CA ASN A 213 24.03 24.13 -9.26
C ASN A 213 24.23 24.40 -7.76
N VAL A 214 23.19 24.20 -6.94
CA VAL A 214 23.22 24.43 -5.48
C VAL A 214 23.73 25.83 -5.15
N THR A 215 23.02 26.86 -5.62
CA THR A 215 23.40 28.26 -5.40
C THR A 215 23.29 28.67 -3.94
N GLU A 216 22.35 28.04 -3.21
CA GLU A 216 22.18 28.24 -1.78
C GLU A 216 21.97 26.89 -1.10
N ASN A 217 22.52 26.78 0.11
CA ASN A 217 22.26 25.64 0.99
C ASN A 217 22.02 26.09 2.43
N TYR A 218 21.15 25.35 3.13
CA TYR A 218 20.84 25.58 4.53
C TYR A 218 20.76 24.23 5.22
N THR A 219 21.40 24.06 6.37
CA THR A 219 21.40 22.79 7.11
C THR A 219 21.07 23.03 8.56
N LEU A 220 20.11 22.26 9.09
CA LEU A 220 19.78 22.18 10.51
C LEU A 220 20.17 20.83 11.09
N TYR A 221 20.68 20.87 12.31
CA TYR A 221 20.86 19.69 13.15
C TYR A 221 19.62 19.54 14.02
N MET A 222 18.94 18.41 13.87
CA MET A 222 17.65 18.17 14.52
C MET A 222 17.78 16.96 15.46
N VAL A 223 17.06 17.03 16.58
CA VAL A 223 16.92 15.93 17.52
C VAL A 223 15.44 15.76 17.79
N ALA A 224 14.93 14.54 17.62
CA ALA A 224 13.52 14.25 17.81
C ALA A 224 13.29 12.83 18.34
N PRO A 225 12.10 12.54 18.89
CA PRO A 225 11.76 11.16 19.26
C PRO A 225 11.82 10.22 18.06
N ARG A 226 12.04 8.92 18.32
CA ARG A 226 11.92 7.88 17.31
C ARG A 226 10.49 7.78 16.76
N ASN A 227 10.38 7.22 15.55
CA ASN A 227 9.12 6.91 14.88
C ASN A 227 8.23 8.13 14.58
N ILE A 228 8.83 9.31 14.38
CA ILE A 228 8.10 10.46 13.86
C ILE A 228 8.23 10.53 12.33
N SER A 229 7.16 10.99 11.68
CA SER A 229 7.16 11.28 10.25
C SER A 229 8.06 12.49 9.93
N PHE A 230 8.61 12.52 8.73
CA PHE A 230 9.37 13.65 8.22
C PHE A 230 8.50 14.91 8.09
N TYR A 231 7.19 14.78 7.85
CA TYR A 231 6.26 15.91 7.86
C TYR A 231 6.28 16.65 9.20
N HIS A 232 6.27 15.91 10.32
CA HIS A 232 6.38 16.51 11.65
C HIS A 232 7.74 17.17 11.90
N VAL A 233 8.82 16.58 11.36
CA VAL A 233 10.15 17.20 11.37
C VAL A 233 10.16 18.54 10.64
N MET A 234 9.48 18.63 9.50
CA MET A 234 9.36 19.89 8.76
C MET A 234 8.62 20.96 9.57
N GLN A 235 7.57 20.58 10.32
CA GLN A 235 6.88 21.50 11.22
C GLN A 235 7.82 22.05 12.30
N MET A 236 8.58 21.16 12.96
CA MET A 236 9.57 21.57 13.97
C MET A 236 10.68 22.45 13.36
N ALA A 237 11.14 22.13 12.16
CA ALA A 237 12.18 22.91 11.47
C ALA A 237 11.68 24.32 11.10
N ALA A 238 10.43 24.43 10.63
CA ALA A 238 9.80 25.71 10.31
C ALA A 238 9.61 26.62 11.53
N GLU A 239 9.35 26.04 12.70
CA GLU A 239 9.31 26.78 13.98
C GLU A 239 10.70 27.24 14.42
N HIS A 240 11.74 26.46 14.11
CA HIS A 240 13.12 26.75 14.52
C HIS A 240 13.80 27.79 13.62
N ASP A 241 13.63 27.69 12.30
CA ASP A 241 14.21 28.61 11.33
C ASP A 241 13.18 28.92 10.21
N PRO A 242 12.82 30.20 9.99
CA PRO A 242 11.87 30.58 8.96
C PRO A 242 12.29 30.19 7.53
N LYS A 243 13.58 29.92 7.28
CA LYS A 243 14.05 29.38 5.98
C LYS A 243 13.47 27.99 5.68
N PHE A 244 13.04 27.26 6.70
CA PHE A 244 12.43 25.94 6.59
C PHE A 244 10.90 25.99 6.61
N ALA A 245 10.30 27.19 6.62
CA ALA A 245 8.87 27.35 6.45
C ALA A 245 8.42 26.72 5.12
N PHE A 246 7.31 25.99 5.16
CA PHE A 246 6.80 25.25 4.00
C PHE A 246 5.28 25.36 3.89
N GLU A 247 4.78 25.09 2.69
CA GLU A 247 3.35 24.90 2.43
C GLU A 247 3.13 23.53 1.78
N ALA A 248 2.09 22.85 2.23
CA ALA A 248 1.68 21.56 1.70
C ALA A 248 0.17 21.53 1.45
N SER A 249 -0.23 20.74 0.47
CA SER A 249 -1.64 20.42 0.19
C SER A 249 -1.93 18.98 0.63
N GLU A 250 -3.12 18.72 1.16
CA GLU A 250 -3.58 17.37 1.47
C GLU A 250 -4.05 16.64 0.21
N TRP A 251 -3.56 15.43 0.01
CA TRP A 251 -3.98 14.51 -1.04
C TRP A 251 -4.41 13.18 -0.41
N PRO A 252 -5.17 12.31 -1.13
CA PRO A 252 -5.59 11.02 -0.58
C PRO A 252 -4.45 10.11 -0.12
N ASN A 253 -3.23 10.34 -0.60
CA ASN A 253 -2.01 9.61 -0.29
C ASN A 253 -1.07 10.35 0.67
N GLY A 254 -1.52 11.43 1.33
CA GLY A 254 -0.74 12.21 2.28
C GLY A 254 -0.51 13.66 1.84
N HIS A 255 0.38 14.35 2.54
CA HIS A 255 0.75 15.74 2.29
C HIS A 255 1.72 15.85 1.12
N TYR A 256 1.36 16.71 0.17
CA TYR A 256 2.20 17.09 -0.93
C TYR A 256 2.83 18.46 -0.67
N VAL A 257 4.14 18.48 -0.42
CA VAL A 257 4.89 19.71 -0.18
C VAL A 257 5.24 20.37 -1.51
N HIS A 258 4.67 21.56 -1.74
CA HIS A 258 4.86 22.30 -3.00
C HIS A 258 5.64 23.59 -2.82
N THR A 259 5.93 24.01 -1.59
CA THR A 259 6.67 25.25 -1.31
C THR A 259 7.53 25.08 -0.07
N LEU A 260 8.82 25.40 -0.16
CA LEU A 260 9.73 25.48 0.99
C LEU A 260 10.58 26.74 0.88
N GLY A 261 10.84 27.41 2.01
CA GLY A 261 11.67 28.62 2.07
C GLY A 261 11.19 29.75 1.15
N GLY A 262 9.89 29.80 0.84
CA GLY A 262 9.29 30.75 -0.10
C GLY A 262 9.42 30.37 -1.59
N HIS A 263 10.09 29.27 -1.93
CA HIS A 263 10.20 28.79 -3.32
C HIS A 263 9.12 27.76 -3.61
N ARG A 264 8.15 28.13 -4.44
CA ARG A 264 7.10 27.25 -4.93
C ARG A 264 7.58 26.48 -6.14
N GLU A 265 7.19 25.22 -6.26
CA GLU A 265 7.39 24.44 -7.48
C GLU A 265 6.77 25.09 -8.72
N GLU A 266 7.39 24.84 -9.87
CA GLU A 266 6.93 25.36 -11.16
C GLU A 266 6.85 24.21 -12.16
N PRO A 267 5.72 23.50 -12.24
CA PRO A 267 5.59 22.34 -13.12
C PRO A 267 5.90 22.65 -14.58
N MET A 268 5.51 23.85 -15.05
CA MET A 268 5.76 24.30 -16.42
C MET A 268 7.24 24.68 -16.67
N GLY A 269 7.93 25.13 -15.62
CA GLY A 269 9.38 25.43 -15.64
C GLY A 269 10.25 24.20 -15.37
N TYR A 270 9.63 23.06 -15.02
CA TYR A 270 10.24 21.83 -14.56
C TYR A 270 11.04 21.97 -13.26
N HIS A 271 10.72 22.95 -12.42
CA HIS A 271 11.34 23.10 -11.11
C HIS A 271 10.51 22.38 -10.05
N TYR A 272 11.14 21.42 -9.37
CA TYR A 272 10.48 20.59 -8.37
C TYR A 272 11.34 20.49 -7.12
N TRP A 273 10.66 20.19 -6.01
CA TRP A 273 11.27 19.78 -4.76
C TRP A 273 11.41 18.26 -4.74
N LEU A 274 12.64 17.78 -4.59
CA LEU A 274 12.93 16.37 -4.39
C LEU A 274 13.46 16.12 -2.98
N LEU A 275 12.84 15.16 -2.29
CA LEU A 275 13.28 14.69 -0.99
C LEU A 275 14.22 13.49 -1.17
N TYR A 276 15.40 13.59 -0.58
CA TYR A 276 16.42 12.55 -0.56
C TYR A 276 16.63 12.06 0.86
N ARG A 277 16.93 10.77 0.99
CA ARG A 277 17.43 10.13 2.21
C ARG A 277 18.85 9.66 1.93
N LEU A 278 19.82 10.21 2.64
CA LEU A 278 21.24 10.07 2.33
C LEU A 278 21.99 9.42 3.50
N PRO A 279 22.96 8.53 3.22
CA PRO A 279 23.81 7.91 4.24
C PRO A 279 24.89 8.84 4.78
N GLU A 280 25.22 9.91 4.04
CA GLU A 280 26.25 10.88 4.38
C GLU A 280 25.72 12.30 4.14
N THR A 281 26.34 13.29 4.77
CA THR A 281 26.00 14.70 4.60
C THR A 281 26.11 15.09 3.12
N PRO A 282 25.10 15.77 2.56
CA PRO A 282 25.11 16.11 1.14
C PRO A 282 26.23 17.10 0.79
N ASP A 283 27.04 16.76 -0.22
CA ASP A 283 28.12 17.61 -0.74
C ASP A 283 27.73 18.23 -2.10
N PRO A 284 27.65 19.57 -2.23
CA PRO A 284 27.36 20.23 -3.50
C PRO A 284 28.32 19.86 -4.65
N SER A 285 29.56 19.43 -4.33
CA SER A 285 30.53 19.00 -5.33
C SER A 285 30.25 17.60 -5.89
N SER A 286 29.46 16.80 -5.17
CA SER A 286 29.02 15.46 -5.57
C SER A 286 27.52 15.27 -5.29
N PRO A 287 26.63 15.89 -6.10
CA PRO A 287 25.20 15.85 -5.83
C PRO A 287 24.61 14.44 -5.92
N PRO A 288 23.61 14.10 -5.08
CA PRO A 288 23.04 12.76 -5.06
C PRO A 288 22.25 12.45 -6.34
N GLY A 289 22.38 11.20 -6.79
CA GLY A 289 21.63 10.68 -7.93
C GLY A 289 20.19 10.29 -7.56
N ASN A 290 19.35 10.08 -8.58
CA ASN A 290 17.91 9.79 -8.41
C ASN A 290 17.61 8.51 -7.63
N GLN A 291 18.57 7.59 -7.51
CA GLN A 291 18.45 6.35 -6.73
C GLN A 291 18.37 6.58 -5.22
N LEU A 292 18.73 7.78 -4.73
CA LEU A 292 18.66 8.16 -3.32
C LEU A 292 17.45 9.04 -2.98
N VAL A 293 16.55 9.24 -3.94
CA VAL A 293 15.26 9.91 -3.68
C VAL A 293 14.46 9.04 -2.71
N ALA A 294 13.84 9.68 -1.71
CA ALA A 294 13.03 8.99 -0.72
C ALA A 294 11.92 8.18 -1.42
N PRO A 295 11.73 6.90 -1.05
CA PRO A 295 10.80 6.01 -1.74
C PRO A 295 9.32 6.30 -1.42
N VAL A 296 9.07 7.12 -0.41
CA VAL A 296 7.74 7.45 0.13
C VAL A 296 7.63 8.96 0.39
N GLY A 297 6.40 9.43 0.60
CA GLY A 297 6.12 10.83 0.93
C GLY A 297 6.54 11.20 2.36
N VAL A 298 6.42 12.48 2.70
CA VAL A 298 6.86 13.05 3.99
C VAL A 298 6.12 12.48 5.19
N ASP A 299 4.87 12.03 5.04
CA ASP A 299 4.10 11.40 6.13
C ASP A 299 4.58 9.99 6.47
N ASP A 300 4.95 9.22 5.44
CA ASP A 300 5.37 7.82 5.56
C ASP A 300 6.88 7.68 5.84
N LEU A 301 7.67 8.73 5.59
CA LEU A 301 9.11 8.72 5.82
C LEU A 301 9.41 8.90 7.31
N LEU A 302 9.89 7.85 7.97
CA LEU A 302 10.34 7.92 9.36
C LEU A 302 11.80 8.37 9.45
N VAL A 303 12.11 9.19 10.45
CA VAL A 303 13.49 9.62 10.71
C VAL A 303 14.31 8.60 11.50
N GLU A 304 15.58 8.46 11.12
CA GLU A 304 16.53 7.53 11.71
C GLU A 304 17.78 8.26 12.22
N ASP A 305 18.45 7.65 13.21
CA ASP A 305 19.63 8.23 13.85
C ASP A 305 20.84 8.21 12.90
N GLY A 306 21.54 9.33 12.82
CA GLY A 306 22.70 9.54 11.96
C GLY A 306 22.37 9.80 10.48
N GLU A 307 21.09 9.85 10.09
CA GLU A 307 20.73 10.05 8.69
C GLU A 307 20.69 11.52 8.26
N HIS A 308 20.75 11.73 6.94
CA HIS A 308 20.76 13.04 6.32
C HIS A 308 19.61 13.17 5.33
N TYR A 309 18.70 14.10 5.58
CA TYR A 309 17.55 14.37 4.73
C TYR A 309 17.77 15.66 3.95
N LEU A 310 17.63 15.60 2.64
CA LEU A 310 17.85 16.73 1.74
C LEU A 310 16.59 17.01 0.93
N PHE A 311 16.07 18.23 1.03
CA PHE A 311 15.13 18.77 0.04
C PHE A 311 15.91 19.60 -0.98
N TRP A 312 15.87 19.20 -2.24
CA TRP A 312 16.59 19.88 -3.32
C TRP A 312 15.62 20.45 -4.34
N TYR A 313 15.58 21.78 -4.44
CA TYR A 313 14.87 22.51 -5.48
C TYR A 313 15.72 22.58 -6.75
N LYS A 314 15.35 21.84 -7.79
CA LYS A 314 16.08 21.84 -9.05
C LYS A 314 15.19 21.62 -10.25
N LYS A 315 15.77 21.89 -11.42
CA LYS A 315 15.17 21.55 -12.69
C LYS A 315 15.36 20.06 -13.00
N LEU A 316 14.28 19.39 -13.42
CA LEU A 316 14.28 18.01 -13.94
C LEU A 316 14.39 17.94 -15.46
#